data_AF-A0A6I4U9V9-F1
#
_entry.id   AF-A0A6I4U9V9-F1
#
_cell.length_a   1.000
_cell.length_b   1.000
_cell.length_c   1.000
_cell.angle_alpha   90.00
_cell.angle_beta   90.00
_cell.angle_gamma   90.00
#
_symmetry.space_group_name_H-M   'P 1'
#
loop_
_entity.id
_entity.type
_entity.pdbx_description
1 polymer ?
#
loop_
_entity_poly.entity_id
_entity_poly.type
_entity_poly.pdbx_seq_one_letter_code
_entity_poly.pdbx_strand_id
1 'polypeptide(L)'
;MITPAEPFQRFANRILPANLSDTVYFRFQALARASRLAKAHSLDFAGAGQQIVFVVDGATKLVAHASESRDQIVAFQFAGEVFTVPGPDNYSYSVSALKDCDILAFDSAEFLRLASSEAGVLHHLLENTTLSLRRCREKTIALGRKTAGERIAVFLVGMAERIGVEQDGRLVLELPMSRRDISDSLGLTIETVSRQLSKLRDDGVIETVGRSGVILNALESLRDRAGFLREAA
;
A
#
# COMPACT_ATOMS: atom_id res chain seq x y z
N MET A 1 -4.54 0.09 24.99
CA MET A 1 -3.25 0.47 24.38
C MET A 1 -2.39 -0.78 24.35
N ILE A 2 -1.85 -1.15 23.19
CA ILE A 2 -0.90 -2.26 23.05
C ILE A 2 0.46 -1.73 23.47
N THR A 3 1.24 -2.52 24.21
CA THR A 3 2.64 -2.17 24.50
C THR A 3 3.40 -2.10 23.17
N PRO A 4 4.05 -0.98 22.82
CA PRO A 4 4.67 -0.80 21.50
C PRO A 4 5.83 -1.76 21.22
N ALA A 5 6.28 -2.55 22.19
CA ALA A 5 7.45 -3.42 22.08
C ALA A 5 7.38 -4.42 20.91
N GLU A 6 6.31 -5.20 20.78
CA GLU A 6 6.20 -6.19 19.69
C GLU A 6 5.96 -5.53 18.32
N PRO A 7 5.03 -4.57 18.16
CA PRO A 7 4.87 -3.86 16.89
C PRO A 7 6.13 -3.12 16.45
N PHE A 8 6.83 -2.46 17.39
CA PHE A 8 8.09 -1.76 17.12
C PHE A 8 9.21 -2.72 16.74
N GLN A 9 9.30 -3.91 17.33
CA GLN A 9 10.31 -4.89 16.94
C GLN A 9 10.18 -5.28 15.47
N ARG A 10 8.96 -5.45 14.95
CA ARG A 10 8.74 -5.74 13.52
C ARG A 10 9.20 -4.58 12.63
N PHE A 11 8.92 -3.34 13.04
CA PHE A 11 9.45 -2.16 12.36
C PHE A 11 10.98 -2.13 12.39
N ALA A 12 11.58 -2.36 13.56
CA ALA A 12 13.03 -2.32 13.74
C ALA A 12 13.75 -3.34 12.84
N ASN A 13 13.26 -4.59 12.80
CA ASN A 13 13.82 -5.64 11.95
C ASN A 13 13.79 -5.31 10.45
N ARG A 14 12.86 -4.44 10.04
CA ARG A 14 12.63 -4.12 8.63
C ARG A 14 13.31 -2.82 8.19
N ILE A 15 13.35 -1.83 9.08
CA ILE A 15 13.69 -0.43 8.75
C ILE A 15 14.95 0.04 9.46
N LEU A 16 15.28 -0.51 10.63
CA LEU A 16 16.45 -0.10 11.38
C LEU A 16 17.66 -0.99 11.03
N PRO A 17 18.87 -0.42 10.94
CA PRO A 17 20.10 -1.20 10.77
C PRO A 17 20.29 -2.21 11.90
N ALA A 18 20.79 -3.40 11.58
CA ALA A 18 21.04 -4.45 12.58
C ALA A 18 22.09 -4.07 13.64
N ASN A 19 22.96 -3.11 13.34
CA ASN A 19 24.05 -2.64 14.20
C ASN A 19 23.72 -1.31 14.93
N LEU A 20 22.44 -0.94 14.99
CA LEU A 20 22.01 0.27 15.68
C LEU A 20 22.27 0.15 17.19
N SER A 21 22.83 1.19 17.82
CA SER A 21 23.04 1.17 19.27
C SER A 21 21.70 1.15 20.02
N ASP A 22 21.67 0.48 21.19
CA ASP A 22 20.48 0.40 22.04
C ASP A 22 19.89 1.78 22.36
N THR A 23 20.75 2.76 22.63
CA THR A 23 20.32 4.15 22.90
C THR A 23 19.53 4.73 21.73
N VAL A 24 19.99 4.52 20.50
CA VAL A 24 19.29 5.05 19.31
C VAL A 24 18.02 4.22 19.02
N TYR A 25 18.07 2.90 19.21
CA TYR A 25 16.90 2.03 19.11
C TYR A 25 15.77 2.49 20.04
N PHE A 26 16.07 2.72 21.33
CA PHE A 26 15.06 3.17 22.30
C PHE A 26 14.54 4.57 22.00
N ARG A 27 15.34 5.44 21.40
CA ARG A 27 14.88 6.76 20.94
C ARG A 27 13.86 6.63 19.80
N PHE A 28 14.10 5.75 18.82
CA PHE A 28 13.10 5.47 17.78
C PHE A 28 11.84 4.84 18.37
N GLN A 29 12.00 3.93 19.34
CA GLN A 29 10.86 3.30 20.01
C GLN A 29 10.00 4.31 20.76
N ALA A 30 10.61 5.29 21.41
CA ALA A 30 9.92 6.35 22.13
C ALA A 30 9.11 7.29 21.22
N LEU A 31 9.50 7.44 19.94
CA LEU A 31 8.74 8.20 18.94
C LEU A 31 7.55 7.42 18.36
N ALA A 32 7.50 6.11 18.55
CA ALA A 32 6.52 5.25 17.91
C ALA A 32 5.15 5.35 18.61
N ARG A 33 4.13 5.79 17.87
CA ARG A 33 2.73 5.69 18.31
C ARG A 33 2.08 4.46 17.70
N ALA A 34 1.87 3.43 18.53
CA ALA A 34 1.19 2.21 18.12
C ALA A 34 -0.34 2.40 18.14
N SER A 35 -1.01 1.99 17.07
CA SER A 35 -2.47 2.01 16.94
C SER A 35 -2.97 0.69 16.36
N ARG A 36 -4.05 0.17 16.92
CA ARG A 36 -4.84 -0.92 16.34
C ARG A 36 -6.09 -0.36 15.69
N LEU A 37 -6.35 -0.74 14.46
CA LEU A 37 -7.55 -0.35 13.73
C LEU A 37 -8.34 -1.61 13.36
N ALA A 38 -9.58 -1.67 13.81
CA ALA A 38 -10.51 -2.69 13.32
C ALA A 38 -10.87 -2.38 11.86
N LYS A 39 -11.21 -3.41 11.09
CA LYS A 39 -11.68 -3.27 9.70
C LYS A 39 -12.71 -2.14 9.56
N ALA A 40 -12.58 -1.38 8.48
CA ALA A 40 -13.40 -0.21 8.14
C ALA A 40 -13.30 0.99 9.09
N HIS A 41 -12.52 0.93 10.16
CA HIS A 41 -12.21 2.10 10.97
C HIS A 41 -11.06 2.90 10.34
N SER A 42 -11.09 4.21 10.56
CA SER A 42 -10.10 5.15 10.04
C SER A 42 -9.37 5.84 11.18
N LEU A 43 -8.08 6.07 10.97
CA LEU A 43 -7.30 7.04 11.74
C LEU A 43 -7.22 8.32 10.92
N ASP A 44 -7.72 9.40 11.51
CA ASP A 44 -7.55 10.75 10.97
C ASP A 44 -6.22 11.32 11.48
N PHE A 45 -5.53 12.03 10.59
CA PHE A 45 -4.31 12.77 10.88
C PHE A 45 -4.53 14.28 10.79
N ALA A 46 -5.78 14.74 10.74
CA ALA A 46 -6.15 16.14 10.75
C ALA A 46 -5.46 16.91 11.89
N GLY A 47 -4.83 18.04 11.54
CA GLY A 47 -4.10 18.89 12.47
C GLY A 47 -2.73 18.35 12.90
N ALA A 48 -2.36 17.13 12.53
CA ALA A 48 -0.99 16.64 12.69
C ALA A 48 -0.12 17.11 11.51
N GLY A 49 1.18 17.28 11.75
CA GLY A 49 2.15 17.42 10.66
C GLY A 49 2.23 16.13 9.82
N GLN A 50 3.10 16.13 8.82
CA GLN A 50 3.38 14.94 8.03
C GLN A 50 3.78 13.75 8.93
N GLN A 51 3.22 12.57 8.68
CA GLN A 51 3.52 11.36 9.45
C GLN A 51 4.20 10.30 8.60
N ILE A 52 5.12 9.55 9.19
CA ILE A 52 5.62 8.29 8.63
C ILE A 52 4.84 7.16 9.29
N VAL A 53 4.25 6.27 8.50
CA VAL A 53 3.43 5.15 8.97
C VAL A 53 4.03 3.84 8.48
N PHE A 54 4.11 2.86 9.38
CA PHE A 54 4.49 1.49 9.09
C PHE A 54 3.32 0.55 9.38
N VAL A 55 2.97 -0.31 8.42
CA VAL A 55 1.96 -1.34 8.61
C VAL A 55 2.61 -2.57 9.22
N VAL A 56 2.30 -2.85 10.49
CA VAL A 56 2.89 -3.95 11.26
C VAL A 56 2.26 -5.28 10.85
N ASP A 57 0.94 -5.27 10.71
CA ASP A 57 0.13 -6.38 10.24
C ASP A 57 -1.15 -5.86 9.58
N GLY A 58 -1.76 -6.66 8.71
CA GLY A 58 -2.99 -6.32 8.01
C GLY A 58 -2.78 -5.48 6.74
N ALA A 59 -3.79 -4.67 6.41
CA ALA A 59 -3.79 -3.85 5.20
C ALA A 59 -4.60 -2.57 5.40
N THR A 60 -4.14 -1.47 4.80
CA THR A 60 -4.77 -0.16 4.86
C THR A 60 -5.00 0.45 3.48
N LYS A 61 -5.84 1.48 3.44
CA LYS A 61 -5.94 2.41 2.32
C LYS A 61 -5.67 3.82 2.81
N LEU A 62 -4.95 4.60 2.02
CA LEU A 62 -4.82 6.04 2.19
C LEU A 62 -5.86 6.73 1.32
N VAL A 63 -6.71 7.51 1.96
CA VAL A 63 -7.80 8.27 1.33
C VAL A 63 -7.44 9.74 1.38
N ALA A 64 -7.49 10.40 0.22
CA ALA A 64 -7.41 11.85 0.11
C ALA A 64 -8.83 12.43 0.03
N HIS A 65 -9.09 13.48 0.80
CA HIS A 65 -10.37 14.16 0.89
C HIS A 65 -10.24 15.54 0.25
N ALA A 66 -10.89 15.75 -0.90
CA ALA A 66 -10.77 16.99 -1.68
C ALA A 66 -11.92 18.00 -1.46
N SER A 67 -13.09 17.55 -0.98
CA SER A 67 -14.26 18.33 -0.59
C SER A 67 -15.32 17.38 0.01
N GLU A 68 -16.43 17.89 0.57
CA GLU A 68 -17.46 17.14 1.37
C GLU A 68 -18.07 15.84 0.76
N SER A 69 -17.68 15.41 -0.44
CA SER A 69 -18.11 14.14 -1.03
C SER A 69 -17.14 13.55 -2.06
N ARG A 70 -15.90 14.05 -2.14
CA ARG A 70 -14.91 13.60 -3.14
C ARG A 70 -13.71 12.99 -2.45
N ASP A 71 -13.89 11.73 -2.10
CA ASP A 71 -12.84 10.86 -1.58
C ASP A 71 -12.15 10.14 -2.74
N GLN A 72 -10.82 10.09 -2.66
CA GLN A 72 -10.01 9.37 -3.62
C GLN A 72 -9.09 8.42 -2.86
N ILE A 73 -9.18 7.12 -3.15
CA ILE A 73 -8.16 6.18 -2.67
C ILE A 73 -6.89 6.42 -3.49
N VAL A 74 -5.86 6.95 -2.84
CA VAL A 74 -4.60 7.28 -3.49
C VAL A 74 -3.62 6.12 -3.43
N ALA A 75 -3.64 5.32 -2.37
CA ALA A 75 -2.79 4.15 -2.22
C ALA A 75 -3.44 3.07 -1.33
N PHE A 76 -3.04 1.82 -1.57
CA PHE A 76 -3.21 0.70 -0.66
C PHE A 76 -1.87 0.39 -0.01
N GLN A 77 -1.85 -0.06 1.24
CA GLN A 77 -0.64 -0.47 1.95
C GLN A 77 -0.84 -1.81 2.64
N PHE A 78 0.23 -2.59 2.73
CA PHE A 78 0.23 -3.94 3.27
C PHE A 78 1.31 -4.10 4.35
N ALA A 79 1.19 -5.15 5.16
CA ALA A 79 2.15 -5.47 6.20
C ALA A 79 3.62 -5.41 5.70
N GLY A 80 4.47 -4.75 6.48
CA GLY A 80 5.89 -4.55 6.15
C GLY A 80 6.18 -3.31 5.30
N GLU A 81 5.18 -2.57 4.83
CA GLU A 81 5.38 -1.35 4.06
C GLU A 81 5.41 -0.08 4.93
N VAL A 82 6.25 0.86 4.52
CA VAL A 82 6.32 2.23 5.04
C VAL A 82 5.72 3.18 4.02
N PHE A 83 4.93 4.15 4.50
CA PHE A 83 4.40 5.22 3.68
C PHE A 83 4.28 6.51 4.48
N THR A 84 4.08 7.61 3.76
CA THR A 84 3.88 8.93 4.36
C THR A 84 2.41 9.31 4.28
N VAL A 85 1.86 9.80 5.38
CA VAL A 85 0.60 10.54 5.39
C VAL A 85 0.96 12.03 5.31
N PRO A 86 0.59 12.73 4.22
CA PRO A 86 0.89 14.15 4.10
C PRO A 86 0.23 14.96 5.23
N GLY A 87 0.89 16.02 5.66
CA GLY A 87 0.24 17.02 6.52
C GLY A 87 -0.88 17.74 5.78
N PRO A 88 -1.73 18.49 6.50
CA PRO A 88 -2.78 19.29 5.89
C PRO A 88 -2.18 20.34 4.95
N ASP A 89 -2.69 20.36 3.72
CA ASP A 89 -2.38 21.38 2.70
C ASP A 89 -3.65 21.60 1.87
N ASN A 90 -3.63 21.31 0.57
CA ASN A 90 -4.80 21.40 -0.31
C ASN A 90 -5.84 20.28 -0.06
N TYR A 91 -5.43 19.18 0.56
CA TYR A 91 -6.26 18.00 0.84
C TYR A 91 -5.99 17.52 2.27
N SER A 92 -7.01 16.92 2.91
CA SER A 92 -6.80 16.13 4.12
C SER A 92 -6.71 14.64 3.79
N TYR A 93 -6.16 13.86 4.72
CA TYR A 93 -5.90 12.44 4.51
C TYR A 93 -6.31 11.61 5.71
N SER A 94 -6.89 10.45 5.45
CA SER A 94 -7.14 9.43 6.45
C SER A 94 -6.57 8.08 6.04
N VAL A 95 -6.23 7.27 7.03
CA VAL A 95 -5.82 5.88 6.84
C VAL A 95 -6.93 4.97 7.34
N SER A 96 -7.55 4.21 6.44
CA SER A 96 -8.60 3.26 6.79
C SER A 96 -8.11 1.82 6.72
N ALA A 97 -8.52 1.01 7.68
CA ALA A 97 -8.20 -0.41 7.74
C ALA A 97 -9.07 -1.22 6.74
N LEU A 98 -8.43 -2.00 5.86
CA LEU A 98 -9.12 -2.93 4.93
C LEU A 98 -9.38 -4.31 5.58
N LYS A 99 -8.50 -4.69 6.49
CA LYS A 99 -8.59 -5.79 7.45
C LYS A 99 -8.16 -5.22 8.80
N ASP A 100 -8.43 -5.93 9.90
CA ASP A 100 -7.86 -5.56 11.19
C ASP A 100 -6.35 -5.38 11.02
N CYS A 101 -5.81 -4.26 11.50
CA CYS A 101 -4.42 -3.92 11.30
C CYS A 101 -3.81 -3.28 12.54
N ASP A 102 -2.53 -3.53 12.71
CA ASP A 102 -1.68 -2.85 13.68
C ASP A 102 -0.72 -1.95 12.89
N ILE A 103 -0.60 -0.68 13.31
CA ILE A 103 0.26 0.31 12.66
C ILE A 103 1.12 1.03 13.69
N LEU A 104 2.28 1.52 13.23
CA LEU A 104 3.08 2.52 13.93
C LEU A 104 3.03 3.82 13.15
N ALA A 105 2.80 4.92 13.85
CA ALA A 105 2.93 6.27 13.30
C ALA A 105 4.05 7.02 14.02
N PHE A 106 4.79 7.81 13.26
CA PHE A 106 5.86 8.68 13.73
C PHE A 106 5.65 10.08 13.16
N ASP A 107 5.86 11.12 13.96
CA ASP A 107 5.99 12.45 13.41
C ASP A 107 7.20 12.50 12.47
N SER A 108 6.97 12.90 11.22
CA SER A 108 8.00 12.82 10.19
C SER A 108 9.19 13.72 10.49
N ALA A 109 8.99 14.88 11.12
CA ALA A 109 10.09 15.80 11.41
C ALA A 109 10.95 15.25 12.55
N GLU A 110 10.34 14.69 13.59
CA GLU A 110 11.08 14.09 14.71
C GLU A 110 11.85 12.84 14.27
N PHE A 111 11.19 11.98 13.48
CA PHE A 111 11.81 10.77 12.95
C PHE A 111 13.03 11.10 12.09
N LEU A 112 12.90 12.06 11.16
CA LEU A 112 14.00 12.45 10.27
C LEU A 112 15.13 13.14 11.01
N ARG A 113 14.85 13.94 12.06
CA ARG A 113 15.91 14.49 12.93
C ARG A 113 16.72 13.39 13.58
N LEU A 114 16.07 12.34 14.09
CA LEU A 114 16.77 11.20 14.68
C LEU A 114 17.54 10.38 13.63
N ALA A 115 16.93 10.14 12.48
CA ALA A 115 17.56 9.40 11.37
C ALA A 115 18.74 10.14 10.72
N SER A 116 18.91 11.45 10.96
CA SER A 116 19.97 12.25 10.33
C SER A 116 21.40 11.76 10.64
N SER A 117 21.61 11.06 11.76
CA SER A 117 22.88 10.42 12.12
C SER A 117 22.99 8.95 11.68
N GLU A 118 21.93 8.39 11.12
CA GLU A 118 21.78 6.96 10.83
C GLU A 118 21.56 6.73 9.33
N ALA A 119 22.64 6.72 8.55
CA ALA A 119 22.59 6.64 7.08
C ALA A 119 21.77 5.44 6.56
N GLY A 120 21.83 4.29 7.24
CA GLY A 120 21.05 3.11 6.86
C GLY A 120 19.54 3.34 6.95
N VAL A 121 19.06 4.09 7.95
CA VAL A 121 17.63 4.44 8.08
C VAL A 121 17.21 5.36 6.94
N LEU A 122 18.01 6.38 6.64
CA LEU A 122 17.73 7.31 5.53
C LEU A 122 17.74 6.61 4.18
N HIS A 123 18.65 5.66 3.96
CA HIS A 123 18.70 4.85 2.75
C HIS A 123 17.41 4.05 2.54
N HIS A 124 16.94 3.35 3.58
CA HIS A 124 15.67 2.61 3.51
C HIS A 124 14.46 3.53 3.27
N LEU A 125 14.43 4.73 3.86
CA LEU A 125 13.38 5.70 3.56
C LEU A 125 13.42 6.18 2.10
N LEU A 126 14.62 6.40 1.55
CA LEU A 126 14.81 6.81 0.17
C LEU A 126 14.37 5.72 -0.83
N GLU A 127 14.73 4.46 -0.56
CA GLU A 127 14.28 3.30 -1.34
C GLU A 127 12.75 3.21 -1.35
N ASN A 128 12.11 3.28 -0.17
CA ASN A 128 10.65 3.25 -0.04
C ASN A 128 9.97 4.42 -0.77
N THR A 129 10.54 5.64 -0.66
CA THR A 129 10.03 6.82 -1.36
C THR A 129 10.15 6.66 -2.88
N THR A 130 11.26 6.09 -3.36
CA THR A 130 11.49 5.84 -4.79
C THR A 130 10.51 4.82 -5.34
N LEU A 131 10.24 3.74 -4.59
CA LEU A 131 9.21 2.75 -4.94
C LEU A 131 7.81 3.37 -4.96
N SER A 132 7.48 4.21 -3.97
CA SER A 132 6.20 4.93 -3.93
C SER A 132 6.04 5.88 -5.13
N LEU A 133 7.09 6.62 -5.48
CA LEU A 133 7.09 7.52 -6.63
C LEU A 133 6.92 6.77 -7.96
N ARG A 134 7.57 5.61 -8.11
CA ARG A 134 7.37 4.72 -9.27
C ARG A 134 5.90 4.31 -9.38
N ARG A 135 5.30 3.82 -8.30
CA ARG A 135 3.88 3.41 -8.26
C ARG A 135 2.94 4.59 -8.56
N CYS A 136 3.25 5.78 -8.05
CA CYS A 136 2.48 6.99 -8.33
C CYS A 136 2.50 7.32 -9.83
N ARG A 137 3.68 7.33 -10.46
CA ARG A 137 3.84 7.56 -11.90
C ARG A 137 3.11 6.52 -12.75
N GLU A 138 3.20 5.25 -12.37
CA GLU A 138 2.47 4.17 -13.04
C GLU A 138 0.96 4.37 -12.93
N LYS A 139 0.45 4.75 -11.76
CA LYS A 139 -0.96 5.11 -11.57
C LYS A 139 -1.36 6.31 -12.43
N THR A 140 -0.53 7.35 -12.55
CA THR A 140 -0.78 8.49 -13.44
C THR A 140 -0.90 8.05 -14.91
N ILE A 141 -0.01 7.18 -15.38
CA ILE A 141 -0.06 6.64 -16.75
C ILE A 141 -1.32 5.80 -16.94
N ALA A 142 -1.65 4.94 -15.97
CA ALA A 142 -2.85 4.11 -15.99
C ALA A 142 -4.13 4.96 -16.10
N LEU A 143 -4.25 6.01 -15.29
CA LEU A 143 -5.40 6.90 -15.30
C LEU A 143 -5.50 7.76 -16.57
N GLY A 144 -4.36 8.17 -17.15
CA GLY A 144 -4.33 9.07 -18.29
C GLY A 144 -4.39 8.38 -19.66
N ARG A 145 -3.89 7.14 -19.77
CA ARG A 145 -3.64 6.49 -21.08
C ARG A 145 -4.16 5.07 -21.20
N LYS A 146 -4.46 4.39 -20.09
CA LYS A 146 -4.91 2.98 -20.13
C LYS A 146 -6.42 2.86 -20.15
N THR A 147 -6.91 1.89 -20.92
CA THR A 147 -8.30 1.44 -20.94
C THR A 147 -8.70 0.82 -19.60
N ALA A 148 -10.00 0.65 -19.35
CA ALA A 148 -10.47 0.04 -18.09
C ALA A 148 -9.90 -1.38 -17.86
N GLY A 149 -9.80 -2.18 -18.93
CA GLY A 149 -9.21 -3.53 -18.86
C GLY A 149 -7.74 -3.49 -18.51
N GLU A 150 -6.97 -2.63 -19.18
CA GLU A 150 -5.54 -2.46 -18.88
C GLU A 150 -5.32 -1.94 -17.46
N ARG A 151 -6.13 -1.00 -16.95
CA ARG A 151 -6.01 -0.52 -15.55
C ARG A 151 -6.18 -1.63 -14.53
N ILE A 152 -7.13 -2.54 -14.78
CA ILE A 152 -7.34 -3.71 -13.90
C ILE A 152 -6.16 -4.67 -13.99
N ALA A 153 -5.61 -4.89 -15.18
CA ALA A 153 -4.42 -5.73 -15.34
C ALA A 153 -3.19 -5.12 -14.65
N VAL A 154 -2.90 -3.82 -14.86
CA VAL A 154 -1.86 -3.07 -14.15
C VAL A 154 -2.03 -3.18 -12.64
N PHE A 155 -3.26 -3.00 -12.15
CA PHE A 155 -3.58 -3.14 -10.72
C PHE A 155 -3.24 -4.54 -10.21
N LEU A 156 -3.67 -5.60 -10.91
CA LEU A 156 -3.41 -6.98 -10.48
C LEU A 156 -1.93 -7.35 -10.54
N VAL A 157 -1.17 -6.87 -11.53
CA VAL A 157 0.30 -7.05 -11.55
C VAL A 157 0.93 -6.39 -10.33
N GLY A 158 0.56 -5.13 -10.04
CA GLY A 158 1.06 -4.44 -8.84
C GLY A 158 0.65 -5.11 -7.53
N MET A 159 -0.49 -5.81 -7.48
CA MET A 159 -0.87 -6.62 -6.31
C MET A 159 -0.05 -7.91 -6.23
N ALA A 160 0.24 -8.56 -7.35
CA ALA A 160 1.07 -9.77 -7.40
C ALA A 160 2.48 -9.53 -6.85
N GLU A 161 3.09 -8.40 -7.17
CA GLU A 161 4.41 -8.02 -6.65
C GLU A 161 4.42 -7.76 -5.14
N ARG A 162 3.27 -7.43 -4.55
CA ARG A 162 3.19 -6.92 -3.16
C ARG A 162 2.60 -7.92 -2.18
N ILE A 163 1.63 -8.71 -2.62
CA ILE A 163 0.88 -9.67 -1.78
C ILE A 163 0.70 -11.03 -2.45
N GLY A 164 1.36 -11.26 -3.59
CA GLY A 164 1.33 -12.56 -4.26
C GLY A 164 2.04 -13.63 -3.45
N VAL A 165 1.37 -14.76 -3.28
CA VAL A 165 1.95 -15.97 -2.69
C VAL A 165 1.97 -17.04 -3.75
N GLU A 166 3.13 -17.65 -3.98
CA GLU A 166 3.26 -18.77 -4.89
C GLU A 166 2.68 -20.04 -4.26
N GLN A 167 1.76 -20.69 -4.98
CA GLN A 167 1.13 -21.96 -4.61
C GLN A 167 0.98 -22.81 -5.86
N ASP A 168 1.57 -24.01 -5.86
CA ASP A 168 1.54 -24.96 -6.98
C ASP A 168 1.91 -24.32 -8.34
N GLY A 169 2.94 -23.46 -8.34
CA GLY A 169 3.42 -22.76 -9.53
C GLY A 169 2.52 -21.63 -10.04
N ARG A 170 1.49 -21.24 -9.27
CA ARG A 170 0.59 -20.11 -9.57
C ARG A 170 0.70 -19.04 -8.50
N LEU A 171 0.41 -17.79 -8.86
CA LEU A 171 0.37 -16.68 -7.90
C LEU A 171 -1.06 -16.50 -7.38
N VAL A 172 -1.23 -16.63 -6.08
CA VAL A 172 -2.51 -16.44 -5.38
C VAL A 172 -2.52 -15.10 -4.68
N LEU A 173 -3.57 -14.31 -4.92
CA LEU A 173 -3.80 -12.99 -4.36
C LEU A 173 -5.03 -13.02 -3.47
N GLU A 174 -4.87 -12.64 -2.20
CA GLU A 174 -5.99 -12.36 -1.30
C GLU A 174 -6.21 -10.86 -1.17
N LEU A 175 -7.00 -10.30 -2.10
CA LEU A 175 -7.27 -8.86 -2.17
C LEU A 175 -8.04 -8.39 -0.93
N PRO A 176 -7.45 -7.59 -0.01
CA PRO A 176 -8.14 -7.16 1.21
C PRO A 176 -9.19 -6.08 0.95
N MET A 177 -9.10 -5.41 -0.19
CA MET A 177 -9.98 -4.33 -0.61
C MET A 177 -11.21 -4.86 -1.35
N SER A 178 -12.33 -4.14 -1.27
CA SER A 178 -13.55 -4.45 -2.01
C SER A 178 -13.48 -4.02 -3.48
N ARG A 179 -14.42 -4.47 -4.30
CA ARG A 179 -14.57 -3.98 -5.69
C ARG A 179 -14.85 -2.48 -5.75
N ARG A 180 -15.50 -1.92 -4.72
CA ARG A 180 -15.69 -0.47 -4.57
C ARG A 180 -14.37 0.23 -4.32
N ASP A 181 -13.55 -0.27 -3.40
CA ASP A 181 -12.24 0.33 -3.15
C ASP A 181 -11.35 0.28 -4.42
N ILE A 182 -11.41 -0.81 -5.18
CA ILE A 182 -10.71 -0.93 -6.47
C ILE A 182 -11.25 0.11 -7.45
N SER A 183 -12.57 0.29 -7.54
CA SER A 183 -13.18 1.26 -8.46
C SER A 183 -12.77 2.68 -8.11
N ASP A 184 -12.79 3.03 -6.82
CA ASP A 184 -12.41 4.33 -6.30
C ASP A 184 -10.93 4.60 -6.57
N SER A 185 -10.05 3.60 -6.39
CA SER A 185 -8.61 3.75 -6.67
C SER A 185 -8.28 3.89 -8.16
N LEU A 186 -9.07 3.30 -9.06
CA LEU A 186 -8.79 3.26 -10.51
C LEU A 186 -9.59 4.27 -11.34
N GLY A 187 -10.48 5.04 -10.70
CA GLY A 187 -11.38 5.96 -11.38
C GLY A 187 -12.33 5.22 -12.33
N LEU A 188 -12.85 4.07 -11.87
CA LEU A 188 -13.80 3.23 -12.61
C LEU A 188 -15.11 3.14 -11.82
N THR A 189 -16.16 2.59 -12.44
CA THR A 189 -17.35 2.15 -11.70
C THR A 189 -17.16 0.73 -11.17
N ILE A 190 -17.85 0.37 -10.09
CA ILE A 190 -17.80 -0.98 -9.50
C ILE A 190 -18.28 -2.06 -10.49
N GLU A 191 -19.25 -1.74 -11.35
CA GLU A 191 -19.74 -2.61 -12.42
C GLU A 191 -18.66 -2.81 -13.49
N THR A 192 -17.89 -1.77 -13.79
CA THR A 192 -16.76 -1.86 -14.72
C THR A 192 -15.65 -2.72 -14.18
N VAL A 193 -15.27 -2.56 -12.91
CA VAL A 193 -14.32 -3.45 -12.24
C VAL A 193 -14.79 -4.91 -12.34
N SER A 194 -16.04 -5.16 -11.98
CA SER A 194 -16.63 -6.51 -12.01
C SER A 194 -16.62 -7.12 -13.42
N ARG A 195 -17.02 -6.34 -14.44
CA ARG A 195 -17.01 -6.75 -15.85
C ARG A 195 -15.60 -7.09 -16.35
N GLN A 196 -14.59 -6.28 -16.03
CA GLN A 196 -13.22 -6.53 -16.49
C GLN A 196 -12.60 -7.76 -15.83
N LEU A 197 -12.90 -8.01 -14.56
CA LEU A 197 -12.45 -9.22 -13.88
C LEU A 197 -13.11 -10.49 -14.45
N SER A 198 -14.42 -10.45 -14.72
CA SER A 198 -15.10 -11.54 -15.43
C SER A 198 -14.46 -11.79 -16.79
N LYS A 199 -14.14 -10.74 -17.55
CA LYS A 199 -13.46 -10.88 -18.84
C LYS A 199 -12.09 -11.55 -18.71
N LEU A 200 -11.26 -11.14 -17.75
CA LEU A 200 -9.95 -11.79 -17.53
C LEU A 200 -10.09 -13.27 -17.15
N ARG A 201 -11.14 -13.61 -16.39
CA ARG A 201 -11.45 -14.99 -16.03
C ARG A 201 -11.93 -15.80 -17.24
N ASP A 202 -12.86 -15.26 -18.01
CA ASP A 202 -13.42 -15.92 -19.19
C ASP A 202 -12.34 -16.10 -20.29
N ASP A 203 -11.37 -15.20 -20.36
CA ASP A 203 -10.17 -15.31 -21.20
C ASP A 203 -9.10 -16.28 -20.62
N GLY A 204 -9.32 -16.88 -19.45
CA GLY A 204 -8.41 -17.83 -18.80
C GLY A 204 -7.14 -17.20 -18.20
N VAL A 205 -7.05 -15.88 -18.10
CA VAL A 205 -5.87 -15.17 -17.56
C VAL A 205 -5.80 -15.28 -16.04
N ILE A 206 -6.96 -15.28 -15.39
CA ILE A 206 -7.10 -15.42 -13.94
C ILE A 206 -8.19 -16.42 -13.57
N GLU A 207 -8.17 -16.90 -12.33
CA GLU A 207 -9.32 -17.50 -11.67
C GLU A 207 -9.76 -16.60 -10.51
N THR A 208 -11.04 -16.69 -10.13
CA THR A 208 -11.58 -15.96 -8.98
C THR A 208 -12.13 -16.93 -7.96
N VAL A 209 -11.66 -16.83 -6.70
CA VAL A 209 -12.07 -17.71 -5.60
C VAL A 209 -12.79 -16.87 -4.54
N GLY A 210 -14.06 -17.16 -4.31
CA GLY A 210 -14.88 -16.40 -3.36
C GLY A 210 -14.97 -14.91 -3.72
N ARG A 211 -14.86 -14.04 -2.71
CA ARG A 211 -15.04 -12.58 -2.88
C ARG A 211 -13.73 -11.82 -3.10
N SER A 212 -12.63 -12.29 -2.52
CA SER A 212 -11.32 -11.61 -2.49
C SER A 212 -10.22 -12.34 -3.26
N GLY A 213 -10.34 -13.66 -3.42
CA GLY A 213 -9.31 -14.50 -4.01
C GLY A 213 -9.21 -14.30 -5.52
N VAL A 214 -7.99 -14.10 -6.00
CA VAL A 214 -7.64 -14.08 -7.43
C VAL A 214 -6.40 -14.97 -7.62
N ILE A 215 -6.48 -15.94 -8.50
CA ILE A 215 -5.35 -16.78 -8.90
C ILE A 215 -4.89 -16.32 -10.27
N LEU A 216 -3.60 -16.06 -10.44
CA LEU A 216 -3.01 -15.70 -11.72
C LEU A 216 -2.48 -16.96 -12.40
N ASN A 217 -3.00 -17.27 -13.58
CA ASN A 217 -2.60 -18.46 -14.33
C ASN A 217 -1.26 -18.24 -15.04
N ALA A 218 -1.01 -17.03 -15.53
CA ALA A 218 0.25 -16.63 -16.13
C ALA A 218 0.48 -15.13 -15.91
N LEU A 219 1.50 -14.77 -15.13
CA LEU A 219 1.84 -13.37 -14.86
C LEU A 219 2.17 -12.62 -16.15
N GLU A 220 2.88 -13.25 -17.09
CA GLU A 220 3.22 -12.65 -18.39
C GLU A 220 1.98 -12.34 -19.24
N SER A 221 0.98 -13.23 -19.24
CA SER A 221 -0.29 -12.95 -19.94
C SER A 221 -0.98 -11.72 -19.34
N LEU A 222 -0.94 -11.58 -18.01
CA LEU A 222 -1.49 -10.40 -17.34
C LEU A 222 -0.69 -9.12 -17.65
N ARG A 223 0.65 -9.20 -17.75
CA ARG A 223 1.51 -8.08 -18.17
C ARG A 223 1.23 -7.64 -19.60
N ASP A 224 1.00 -8.59 -20.51
CA ASP A 224 0.54 -8.29 -21.87
C ASP A 224 -0.84 -7.59 -21.85
N ARG A 225 -1.79 -8.04 -21.02
CA ARG A 225 -3.10 -7.36 -20.84
C ARG A 225 -2.98 -5.99 -20.18
N ALA A 226 -1.95 -5.75 -19.38
CA ALA A 226 -1.62 -4.44 -18.82
C ALA A 226 -1.04 -3.50 -19.90
N GLY A 227 -0.68 -4.03 -21.08
CA GLY A 227 -0.06 -3.29 -22.17
C GLY A 227 1.29 -2.72 -21.76
N PHE A 228 2.05 -3.47 -20.94
CA PHE A 228 3.44 -3.12 -20.66
C PHE A 228 4.30 -3.38 -21.88
N LEU A 229 5.37 -2.59 -22.00
CA LEU A 229 6.38 -2.85 -23.01
C LEU A 229 7.05 -4.18 -22.67
N ARG A 230 7.19 -5.05 -23.67
CA ARG A 230 8.07 -6.21 -23.56
C ARG A 230 9.49 -5.68 -23.47
N GLU A 231 10.31 -6.24 -22.58
CA GLU A 231 11.74 -5.93 -22.57
C GLU A 231 12.28 -6.16 -23.98
N ALA A 232 13.06 -5.20 -24.48
CA ALA A 232 13.72 -5.37 -25.77
C ALA A 232 14.64 -6.58 -25.64
N ALA A 233 14.35 -7.63 -26.42
CA ALA A 233 15.20 -8.82 -26.52
C ALA A 233 16.60 -8.46 -27.02
#